data_AF-A0A453D771-F1
#
_entry.id   AF-A0A453D771-F1
#
_cell.length_a   1.000
_cell.length_b   1.000
_cell.length_c   1.000
_cell.angle_alpha   90.00
_cell.angle_beta   90.00
_cell.angle_gamma   90.00
#
_symmetry.space_group_name_H-M   'P 1'
#
loop_
_entity.id
_entity.type
_entity.pdbx_description
1 polymer ?
#
loop_
_entity_poly.entity_id
_entity_poly.type
_entity_poly.pdbx_seq_one_letter_code
_entity_poly.pdbx_strand_id
1 'polypeptide(L)'
;MGLLMLLHVLLVAAAARAPAAQAWGKEGHYMTCKIADGFLTSEALTGVKALLPSWANGELAEVCSWADSQRFRYRWSSPLHFADTPGDCEFSYARDCHDTKGN
;
A
#
# COMPACT_ATOMS: atom_id res chain seq x y z
N MET A 1 8.54 -18.83 33.62
CA MET A 1 7.83 -19.55 32.54
C MET A 1 6.38 -19.11 32.40
N GLY A 2 5.58 -19.11 33.47
CA GLY A 2 4.16 -18.69 33.41
C GLY A 2 3.91 -17.24 32.96
N LEU A 3 4.68 -16.27 33.46
CA LEU A 3 4.56 -14.86 33.06
C LEU A 3 4.86 -14.65 31.56
N LEU A 4 5.87 -15.35 31.04
CA LEU A 4 6.23 -15.29 29.63
C LEU A 4 5.11 -15.87 28.77
N MET A 5 4.55 -17.03 29.14
CA MET A 5 3.41 -17.60 28.41
C MET A 5 2.18 -16.69 28.46
N LEU A 6 1.88 -16.09 29.61
CA LEU A 6 0.76 -15.15 29.75
C LEU A 6 0.92 -13.94 28.82
N LEU A 7 2.14 -13.38 28.75
CA LEU A 7 2.45 -12.27 27.84
C LEU A 7 2.25 -12.66 26.36
N HIS A 8 2.69 -13.86 25.96
CA HIS A 8 2.48 -14.36 24.59
C HIS A 8 1.00 -14.54 24.27
N VAL A 9 0.22 -15.11 25.19
CA VAL A 9 -1.24 -15.27 25.03
C VAL A 9 -1.93 -13.91 24.89
N LEU A 10 -1.54 -12.92 25.68
CA LEU A 10 -2.08 -11.56 25.60
C LEU A 10 -1.72 -10.88 24.27
N LEU A 11 -0.49 -11.04 23.78
CA LEU A 11 -0.06 -10.49 22.49
C LEU A 11 -0.81 -11.12 21.31
N VAL A 12 -0.99 -12.44 21.31
CA VAL A 12 -1.74 -13.15 20.25
C VAL A 12 -3.22 -12.75 20.28
N ALA A 13 -3.82 -12.64 21.48
CA ALA A 13 -5.21 -12.22 21.63
C ALA A 13 -5.44 -10.77 21.15
N ALA A 14 -4.47 -9.88 21.36
CA ALA A 14 -4.51 -8.51 20.85
C ALA A 14 -4.40 -8.48 19.31
N ALA A 15 -3.48 -9.24 18.72
CA ALA A 15 -3.29 -9.31 17.28
C ALA A 15 -4.52 -9.91 16.55
N ALA A 16 -5.17 -10.92 17.14
CA ALA A 16 -6.36 -11.56 16.56
C ALA A 16 -7.60 -10.66 16.49
N ARG A 17 -7.59 -9.52 17.21
CA ARG A 17 -8.67 -8.52 17.17
C ARG A 17 -8.41 -7.40 16.17
N ALA A 18 -7.24 -7.37 15.54
CA ALA A 18 -6.99 -6.41 14.48
C ALA A 18 -7.91 -6.74 13.29
N PRO A 19 -8.61 -5.75 12.71
CA PRO A 19 -9.35 -5.95 11.46
C PRO A 19 -8.39 -6.53 10.42
N ALA A 20 -8.84 -7.54 9.67
CA ALA A 20 -8.11 -8.03 8.52
C ALA A 20 -8.15 -6.94 7.44
N ALA A 21 -7.18 -6.03 7.47
CA ALA A 21 -6.96 -5.10 6.37
C ALA A 21 -6.51 -5.94 5.16
N GLN A 22 -7.38 -6.07 4.16
CA GLN A 22 -7.02 -6.63 2.85
C GLN A 22 -6.18 -5.59 2.09
N ALA A 23 -4.97 -5.33 2.57
CA ALA A 23 -3.99 -4.51 1.88
C ALA A 23 -3.23 -5.37 0.85
N TRP A 24 -2.78 -4.73 -0.22
CA TRP A 24 -1.96 -5.40 -1.23
C TRP A 24 -0.51 -5.50 -0.75
N GLY A 25 0.08 -6.68 -0.93
CA GLY A 25 1.53 -6.85 -0.92
C GLY A 25 2.12 -6.61 -2.31
N LYS A 26 3.38 -7.03 -2.51
CA LYS A 26 4.08 -6.92 -3.80
C LYS A 26 3.27 -7.55 -4.95
N GLU A 27 2.69 -8.70 -4.70
CA GLU A 27 1.92 -9.50 -5.66
C GLU A 27 0.64 -8.78 -6.07
N GLY A 28 -0.05 -8.16 -5.11
CA GLY A 28 -1.26 -7.37 -5.37
C GLY A 28 -0.99 -6.16 -6.25
N HIS A 29 0.09 -5.43 -5.94
CA HIS A 29 0.56 -4.31 -6.78
C HIS A 29 0.94 -4.77 -8.18
N TYR A 30 1.69 -5.87 -8.28
CA TYR A 30 2.09 -6.45 -9.56
C TYR A 30 0.89 -6.82 -10.42
N MET A 31 -0.06 -7.60 -9.88
CA MET A 31 -1.26 -8.03 -10.61
C MET A 31 -2.12 -6.84 -11.06
N THR A 32 -2.35 -5.86 -10.18
CA THR A 32 -3.13 -4.66 -10.51
C THR A 32 -2.52 -3.92 -11.70
N CYS A 33 -1.22 -3.69 -11.69
CA CYS A 33 -0.53 -3.01 -12.77
C CYS A 33 -0.42 -3.84 -14.05
N LYS A 34 -0.26 -5.17 -13.92
CA LYS A 34 -0.22 -6.07 -15.08
C LYS A 34 -1.55 -6.09 -15.82
N ILE A 35 -2.66 -6.04 -15.08
CA ILE A 35 -4.00 -5.88 -15.65
C ILE A 35 -4.12 -4.50 -16.31
N ALA A 36 -3.70 -3.43 -15.63
CA ALA A 36 -3.76 -2.06 -16.15
C ALA A 36 -3.02 -1.90 -17.49
N ASP A 37 -1.81 -2.48 -17.63
CA ASP A 37 -1.03 -2.46 -18.89
C ASP A 37 -1.84 -2.96 -20.09
N GLY A 38 -2.72 -3.96 -19.89
CA GLY A 38 -3.59 -4.50 -20.93
C GLY A 38 -4.74 -3.57 -21.36
N PHE A 39 -5.05 -2.55 -20.56
CA PHE A 39 -6.12 -1.57 -20.83
C PHE A 39 -5.58 -0.19 -21.25
N LEU A 40 -4.27 0.00 -21.30
CA LEU A 40 -3.68 1.26 -21.76
C LEU A 40 -3.92 1.47 -23.26
N THR A 41 -4.21 2.72 -23.65
CA THR A 41 -4.17 3.12 -25.06
C THR A 41 -2.74 3.02 -25.58
N SER A 42 -2.56 2.93 -26.90
CA SER A 42 -1.22 2.88 -27.51
C SER A 42 -0.37 4.10 -27.18
N GLU A 43 -0.99 5.28 -27.05
CA GLU A 43 -0.33 6.51 -26.62
C GLU A 43 0.14 6.41 -25.15
N ALA A 44 -0.75 6.00 -24.25
CA ALA A 44 -0.42 5.84 -22.84
C ALA A 44 0.67 4.77 -22.61
N LEU A 45 0.58 3.64 -23.30
CA LEU A 45 1.59 2.57 -23.21
C LEU A 45 2.95 3.05 -23.70
N THR A 46 2.99 3.84 -24.78
CA THR A 46 4.23 4.47 -25.27
C THR A 46 4.82 5.40 -24.22
N GLY A 47 3.98 6.25 -23.60
CA GLY A 47 4.40 7.15 -22.53
C GLY A 47 4.94 6.41 -21.32
N VAL A 48 4.25 5.38 -20.85
CA VAL A 48 4.69 4.52 -19.73
C VAL A 48 6.05 3.90 -20.04
N LYS A 49 6.20 3.24 -21.21
CA LYS A 49 7.46 2.60 -21.61
C LYS A 49 8.62 3.58 -21.74
N ALA A 50 8.35 4.84 -22.12
CA ALA A 50 9.37 5.87 -22.21
C ALA A 50 9.87 6.35 -20.83
N LEU A 51 9.05 6.23 -19.79
CA LEU A 51 9.39 6.64 -18.41
C LEU A 51 10.01 5.49 -17.59
N LEU A 52 9.76 4.24 -17.96
CA LEU A 52 10.24 3.09 -17.21
C LEU A 52 11.77 2.95 -17.29
N PRO A 53 12.42 2.56 -16.18
CA PRO A 53 13.84 2.26 -16.20
C PRO A 53 14.12 0.99 -17.02
N SER A 54 15.32 0.89 -17.59
CA SER A 54 15.71 -0.23 -18.45
C SER A 54 15.57 -1.61 -17.80
N TRP A 55 15.82 -1.71 -16.49
CA TRP A 55 15.70 -2.97 -15.75
C TRP A 55 14.27 -3.49 -15.64
N ALA A 56 13.25 -2.64 -15.82
CA ALA A 56 11.85 -3.04 -15.80
C ALA A 56 11.41 -3.69 -17.12
N ASN A 57 12.27 -3.76 -18.13
CA ASN A 57 12.02 -4.41 -19.42
C ASN A 57 10.69 -3.97 -20.10
N GLY A 58 10.31 -2.70 -19.90
CA GLY A 58 9.08 -2.12 -20.45
C GLY A 58 7.78 -2.60 -19.79
N GLU A 59 7.85 -3.19 -18.60
CA GLU A 59 6.72 -3.68 -17.82
C GLU A 59 6.43 -2.79 -16.61
N LEU A 60 5.21 -2.23 -16.53
CA LEU A 60 4.81 -1.36 -15.43
C LEU A 60 4.75 -2.12 -14.09
N ALA A 61 4.33 -3.38 -14.13
CA ALA A 61 4.15 -4.20 -12.94
C ALA A 61 5.45 -4.40 -12.14
N GLU A 62 6.61 -4.39 -12.79
CA GLU A 62 7.93 -4.51 -12.16
C GLU A 62 8.26 -3.35 -11.19
N VAL A 63 7.67 -2.17 -11.41
CA VAL A 63 7.91 -0.97 -10.58
C VAL A 63 6.78 -0.67 -9.60
N CYS A 64 5.63 -1.36 -9.66
CA CYS A 64 4.44 -0.94 -8.92
C CYS A 64 4.51 -1.11 -7.40
N SER A 65 5.46 -1.89 -6.88
CA SER A 65 5.74 -1.98 -5.45
C SER A 65 6.85 -1.02 -4.98
N TRP A 66 7.40 -0.20 -5.88
CA TRP A 66 8.50 0.72 -5.57
C TRP A 66 8.14 1.70 -4.44
N ALA A 67 6.92 2.25 -4.44
CA ALA A 67 6.47 3.21 -3.43
C ALA A 67 6.57 2.64 -2.00
N ASP A 68 6.18 1.38 -1.81
CA ASP A 68 6.28 0.71 -0.51
C ASP A 68 7.71 0.57 -0.02
N SER A 69 8.65 0.28 -0.93
CA SER A 69 10.07 0.20 -0.58
C SER A 69 10.66 1.55 -0.17
N GLN A 70 10.16 2.64 -0.76
CA GLN A 70 10.71 3.98 -0.57
C GLN A 70 10.07 4.76 0.56
N ARG A 71 8.90 4.35 1.08
CA ARG A 71 8.19 5.09 2.15
C ARG A 71 9.01 5.29 3.43
N PHE A 72 10.00 4.44 3.67
CA PHE A 72 10.93 4.57 4.81
C PHE A 72 12.07 5.57 4.54
N ARG A 73 12.43 5.78 3.27
CA ARG A 73 13.40 6.80 2.84
C ARG A 73 12.72 8.16 2.70
N TYR A 74 11.56 8.20 2.06
CA TYR A 74 10.73 9.38 1.89
C TYR A 74 9.58 9.35 2.90
N ARG A 75 9.89 9.69 4.15
CA ARG A 75 8.95 9.53 5.28
C ARG A 75 7.61 10.24 5.10
N TRP A 76 7.59 11.35 4.37
CA TRP A 76 6.37 12.07 4.03
C TRP A 76 5.41 11.27 3.15
N SER A 77 5.89 10.25 2.42
CA SER A 77 5.05 9.46 1.54
C SER A 77 4.30 8.35 2.27
N SER A 78 4.71 7.97 3.49
CA SER A 78 4.06 6.89 4.24
C SER A 78 2.55 7.06 4.41
N PRO A 79 2.03 8.24 4.83
CA PRO A 79 0.59 8.46 4.97
C PRO A 79 -0.18 8.44 3.65
N LEU A 80 0.49 8.59 2.49
CA LEU A 80 -0.17 8.57 1.18
C LEU A 80 -0.65 7.18 0.75
N HIS A 81 -0.27 6.12 1.48
CA HIS A 81 -0.65 4.74 1.17
C HIS A 81 -2.03 4.34 1.71
N PHE A 82 -2.65 5.16 2.56
CA PHE A 82 -3.90 4.82 3.24
C PHE A 82 -4.70 6.09 3.61
N ALA A 83 -5.92 5.88 4.10
CA ALA A 83 -6.72 6.89 4.76
C ALA A 83 -7.33 6.27 6.02
N ASP A 84 -7.17 6.94 7.16
CA ASP A 84 -7.75 6.49 8.42
C ASP A 84 -9.16 7.08 8.57
N THR A 85 -10.13 6.26 8.96
CA THR A 85 -11.52 6.68 9.22
C THR A 85 -11.85 6.50 10.71
N PRO A 86 -12.84 7.21 11.26
CA PRO A 86 -13.19 7.11 12.68
C PRO A 86 -13.89 5.79 13.07
N GLY A 87 -14.01 4.83 12.15
CA GLY A 87 -14.68 3.54 12.39
C GLY A 87 -16.19 3.58 12.23
N ASP A 88 -16.72 4.62 11.59
CA ASP A 88 -18.14 4.78 11.23
C ASP A 88 -18.51 4.12 9.89
N CYS A 89 -17.54 3.43 9.25
CA CYS A 89 -17.67 2.80 7.95
C CYS A 89 -17.97 3.79 6.80
N GLU A 90 -17.64 5.06 6.96
CA GLU A 90 -17.79 6.11 5.94
C GLU A 90 -16.45 6.80 5.66
N PHE A 91 -16.22 7.19 4.41
CA PHE A 91 -15.08 8.02 4.02
C PHE A 91 -15.55 9.42 3.60
N SER A 92 -14.96 10.45 4.21
CA SER A 92 -15.15 11.85 3.85
C SER A 92 -13.80 12.52 3.63
N TYR A 93 -13.55 13.00 2.41
CA TYR A 93 -12.24 13.56 2.03
C TYR A 93 -11.79 14.69 2.95
N ALA A 94 -12.68 15.64 3.28
CA ALA A 94 -12.35 16.79 4.12
C ALA A 94 -12.03 16.41 5.58
N ARG A 95 -12.51 15.25 6.04
CA ARG A 95 -12.31 14.75 7.40
C ARG A 95 -11.15 13.77 7.49
N ASP A 96 -10.99 12.90 6.48
CA ASP A 96 -10.16 11.69 6.55
C ASP A 96 -8.90 11.77 5.68
N CYS A 97 -8.81 12.70 4.72
CA CYS A 97 -7.66 12.85 3.83
C CYS A 97 -6.62 13.81 4.42
N HIS A 98 -5.98 13.40 5.51
CA HIS A 98 -4.91 14.13 6.16
C HIS A 98 -3.79 13.19 6.64
N ASP A 99 -2.61 13.72 6.92
CA ASP A 99 -1.53 12.93 7.52
C ASP A 99 -1.76 12.61 9.01
N THR A 100 -0.86 11.87 9.67
CA THR A 100 -0.99 11.55 11.11
C THR A 100 -0.91 12.76 12.04
N LYS A 101 -0.61 13.96 11.51
CA LYS A 101 -0.61 15.22 12.25
C LYS A 101 -1.83 16.09 11.93
N GLY A 102 -2.72 15.63 11.05
CA GLY A 102 -3.92 16.37 10.64
C GLY A 102 -3.66 17.46 9.60
N ASN A 103 -2.54 17.42 8.88
CA ASN A 103 -2.26 18.33 7.75
C ASN A 103 -2.86 17.83 6.43
#